data_AF-A0A1E5GBY6-F1
#
_entry.id   AF-A0A1E5GBY6-F1
#
_cell.length_a   1.000
_cell.length_b   1.000
_cell.length_c   1.000
_cell.angle_alpha   90.00
_cell.angle_beta   90.00
_cell.angle_gamma   90.00
#
_symmetry.space_group_name_H-M   'P 1'
#
loop_
_entity.id
_entity.type
_entity.pdbx_description
1 polymer ?
#
loop_
_entity_poly.entity_id
_entity_poly.type
_entity_poly.pdbx_seq_one_letter_code
_entity_poly.pdbx_strand_id
1 'polypeptide(L)'
;MVEPHLLKQDLADALNVHIKLLREVEQIEADHMDAFTFMMRSFGFMLDRSPKVLLGSDDEELNYMMFQYYSLLTELKYNLILNYPYAHLQGKTMSDVVAVFPTTYERELKQWWEEKTGLEVEETKQTIAIKELEY
;
A
#
# COMPACT_ATOMS: atom_id res chain seq x y z
N MET A 1 -5.87 0.37 -20.62
CA MET A 1 -5.75 1.32 -19.49
C MET A 1 -6.98 1.21 -18.62
N VAL A 2 -6.79 1.25 -17.30
CA VAL A 2 -7.90 1.22 -16.33
C VAL A 2 -8.67 2.54 -16.40
N GLU A 3 -9.98 2.49 -16.25
CA GLU A 3 -10.81 3.71 -16.25
C GLU A 3 -10.48 4.59 -15.04
N PRO A 4 -10.30 5.91 -15.20
CA PRO A 4 -9.91 6.81 -14.10
C PRO A 4 -10.86 6.75 -12.89
N HIS A 5 -12.17 6.58 -13.12
CA HIS A 5 -13.14 6.47 -12.03
C HIS A 5 -12.86 5.24 -11.14
N LEU A 6 -12.46 4.11 -11.72
CA LEU A 6 -12.14 2.89 -10.98
C LEU A 6 -10.88 3.07 -10.12
N LEU A 7 -9.86 3.77 -10.64
CA LEU A 7 -8.65 4.08 -9.89
C LEU A 7 -8.92 5.06 -8.74
N LYS A 8 -9.78 6.06 -8.97
CA LYS A 8 -10.24 6.96 -7.90
C LYS A 8 -11.01 6.21 -6.83
N GLN A 9 -11.83 5.24 -7.21
CA GLN A 9 -12.55 4.40 -6.27
C GLN A 9 -11.58 3.61 -5.39
N ASP A 10 -10.60 2.95 -5.98
CA ASP A 10 -9.59 2.16 -5.26
C ASP A 10 -8.75 3.03 -4.29
N LEU A 11 -8.37 4.24 -4.73
CA LEU A 11 -7.67 5.21 -3.89
C LEU A 11 -8.53 5.72 -2.72
N ALA A 12 -9.82 5.96 -2.97
CA ALA A 12 -10.76 6.36 -1.94
C ALA A 12 -11.00 5.22 -0.94
N ASP A 13 -11.05 3.98 -1.40
CA ASP A 13 -11.17 2.80 -0.56
C ASP A 13 -9.92 2.59 0.30
N ALA A 14 -8.72 2.80 -0.24
CA ALA A 14 -7.47 2.79 0.52
C ALA A 14 -7.46 3.84 1.66
N LEU A 15 -7.89 5.07 1.37
CA LEU A 15 -8.06 6.12 2.39
C LEU A 15 -9.09 5.71 3.45
N ASN A 16 -10.22 5.14 3.04
CA ASN A 16 -11.26 4.68 3.96
C ASN A 16 -10.76 3.55 4.87
N VAL A 17 -10.01 2.59 4.33
CA VAL A 17 -9.36 1.53 5.11
C VAL A 17 -8.38 2.14 6.12
N HIS A 18 -7.56 3.11 5.70
CA HIS A 18 -6.64 3.80 6.60
C HIS A 18 -7.36 4.55 7.74
N ILE A 19 -8.45 5.26 7.43
CA ILE A 19 -9.26 5.96 8.43
C ILE A 19 -9.92 4.97 9.40
N LYS A 20 -10.46 3.85 8.88
CA LYS A 20 -11.04 2.79 9.72
C LYS A 20 -10.00 2.21 10.68
N LEU A 21 -8.82 1.90 10.16
CA LEU A 21 -7.69 1.43 10.97
C LEU A 21 -7.41 2.40 12.12
N LEU A 22 -7.25 3.69 11.83
CA LEU A 22 -7.02 4.72 12.85
C LEU A 22 -8.14 4.83 13.89
N ARG A 23 -9.39 4.71 13.44
CA ARG A 23 -10.57 4.83 14.30
C ARG A 23 -10.75 3.61 15.21
N GLU A 24 -10.39 2.43 14.73
CA GLU A 24 -10.63 1.16 15.40
C GLU A 24 -9.46 0.73 16.31
N VAL A 25 -8.31 1.41 16.23
CA VAL A 25 -7.17 1.18 17.14
C VAL A 25 -7.51 1.66 18.56
N GLU A 26 -7.75 0.70 19.46
CA GLU A 26 -8.02 0.98 20.88
C GLU A 26 -6.73 1.15 21.70
N GLN A 27 -5.81 0.18 21.61
CA GLN A 27 -4.55 0.18 22.33
C GLN A 27 -3.47 -0.48 21.47
N ILE A 28 -2.25 0.02 21.62
CA ILE A 28 -1.05 -0.55 21.02
C ILE A 28 -0.12 -0.92 22.17
N GLU A 29 0.23 -2.20 22.26
CA GLU A 29 1.18 -2.67 23.25
C GLU A 29 2.57 -2.08 22.95
N ALA A 30 3.34 -1.76 24.00
CA ALA A 30 4.64 -1.11 23.85
C ALA A 30 5.59 -1.93 22.95
N ASP A 31 5.53 -3.26 23.07
CA ASP A 31 6.32 -4.20 22.28
C ASP A 31 5.95 -4.21 20.79
N HIS A 32 4.84 -3.58 20.38
CA HIS A 32 4.39 -3.49 18.99
C HIS A 32 4.46 -2.07 18.42
N MET A 33 4.84 -1.09 19.24
CA MET A 33 4.76 0.33 18.90
C MET A 33 5.67 0.72 17.72
N ASP A 34 6.86 0.14 17.62
CA ASP A 34 7.80 0.44 16.54
C ASP A 34 7.26 0.00 15.17
N ALA A 35 6.68 -1.20 15.10
CA ALA A 35 6.05 -1.72 13.90
C ALA A 35 4.85 -0.88 13.47
N PHE A 36 4.00 -0.52 14.44
CA PHE A 36 2.86 0.36 14.18
C PHE A 36 3.31 1.74 13.71
N THR A 37 4.32 2.34 14.35
CA THR A 37 4.86 3.65 13.98
C THR A 37 5.44 3.63 12.57
N PHE A 38 6.19 2.58 12.22
CA PHE A 38 6.69 2.37 10.87
C PHE A 38 5.55 2.30 9.85
N MET A 39 4.55 1.45 10.10
CA MET A 39 3.37 1.31 9.23
C MET A 39 2.64 2.64 9.04
N MET A 40 2.38 3.37 10.13
CA MET A 40 1.67 4.65 10.09
C MET A 40 2.43 5.73 9.32
N ARG A 41 3.76 5.78 9.46
CA ARG A 41 4.59 6.68 8.65
C ARG A 41 4.54 6.33 7.17
N SER A 42 4.61 5.03 6.84
CA SER A 42 4.51 4.56 5.46
C SER A 42 3.15 4.94 4.84
N PHE A 43 2.04 4.80 5.57
CA PHE A 43 0.74 5.30 5.10
C PHE A 43 0.70 6.81 4.92
N GLY A 44 1.33 7.57 5.83
CA GLY A 44 1.48 9.01 5.68
C GLY A 44 2.14 9.37 4.35
N PHE A 45 3.26 8.73 4.00
CA PHE A 45 3.93 8.97 2.72
C PHE A 45 3.13 8.49 1.51
N MET A 46 2.52 7.30 1.59
CA MET A 46 1.74 6.73 0.49
C MET A 46 0.50 7.55 0.15
N LEU A 47 -0.18 8.10 1.16
CA LEU A 47 -1.51 8.68 1.01
C LEU A 47 -1.55 10.21 1.11
N ASP A 48 -0.41 10.87 1.36
CA ASP A 48 -0.31 12.33 1.54
C ASP A 48 -0.99 13.12 0.42
N ARG A 49 -0.75 12.72 -0.83
CA ARG A 49 -1.27 13.43 -2.02
C ARG A 49 -2.64 12.94 -2.48
N SER A 50 -3.19 11.87 -1.89
CA SER A 50 -4.44 11.24 -2.33
C SER A 50 -5.62 12.21 -2.40
N PRO A 51 -5.86 13.10 -1.41
CA PRO A 51 -6.99 14.03 -1.48
C PRO A 51 -6.91 14.97 -2.68
N LYS A 52 -5.72 15.49 -2.98
CA LYS A 52 -5.50 16.39 -4.12
C LYS A 52 -5.77 15.67 -5.44
N VAL A 53 -5.25 14.46 -5.60
CA VAL A 53 -5.39 13.64 -6.81
C VAL A 53 -6.86 13.25 -7.03
N LEU A 54 -7.59 12.87 -5.97
CA LEU A 54 -9.02 12.53 -6.07
C LEU A 54 -9.88 13.69 -6.58
N LEU A 55 -9.58 14.91 -6.13
CA LEU A 55 -10.26 16.14 -6.57
C LEU A 55 -9.83 16.59 -7.98
N GLY A 56 -8.65 16.19 -8.43
CA GLY A 56 -8.09 16.54 -9.74
C GLY A 56 -8.76 15.78 -10.89
N SER A 57 -8.40 16.15 -12.11
CA SER A 57 -8.83 15.48 -13.36
C SER A 57 -7.64 15.08 -14.23
N ASP A 58 -6.44 15.06 -13.66
CA ASP A 58 -5.23 14.65 -14.34
C ASP A 58 -5.07 13.13 -14.21
N ASP A 59 -5.38 12.43 -15.31
CA ASP A 59 -5.30 10.96 -15.37
C ASP A 59 -3.86 10.45 -15.22
N GLU A 60 -2.85 11.23 -15.62
CA GLU A 60 -1.46 10.86 -15.47
C GLU A 60 -1.00 11.00 -14.01
N GLU A 61 -1.38 12.09 -13.34
CA GLU A 61 -1.13 12.26 -11.90
C GLU A 61 -1.81 11.13 -11.10
N LEU A 62 -3.04 10.75 -11.48
CA LEU A 62 -3.77 9.63 -10.90
C LEU A 62 -3.05 8.29 -11.11
N ASN A 63 -2.67 7.97 -12.35
CA ASN A 63 -1.98 6.72 -12.65
C ASN A 63 -0.64 6.62 -11.91
N TYR A 64 0.12 7.72 -11.88
CA TYR A 64 1.38 7.77 -11.16
C TYR A 64 1.19 7.59 -9.64
N MET A 65 0.19 8.25 -9.06
CA MET A 65 -0.16 8.10 -7.65
C MET A 65 -0.54 6.65 -7.33
N MET A 66 -1.36 6.02 -8.16
CA MET A 66 -1.78 4.62 -7.96
C MET A 66 -0.60 3.66 -8.10
N PHE A 67 0.25 3.84 -9.09
CA PHE A 67 1.48 3.06 -9.23
C PHE A 67 2.35 3.16 -7.97
N GLN A 68 2.61 4.39 -7.49
CA GLN A 68 3.39 4.60 -6.26
C GLN A 68 2.73 3.97 -5.03
N TYR A 69 1.42 4.12 -4.88
CA TYR A 69 0.66 3.52 -3.80
C TYR A 69 0.83 1.99 -3.77
N TYR A 70 0.64 1.30 -4.91
CA TYR A 70 0.78 -0.16 -4.95
C TYR A 70 2.22 -0.61 -4.67
N SER A 71 3.21 0.04 -5.29
CA SER A 71 4.62 -0.29 -5.06
C SER A 71 5.00 -0.16 -3.59
N LEU A 72 4.64 0.95 -2.96
CA LEU A 72 4.95 1.21 -1.56
C LEU A 72 4.15 0.31 -0.60
N LEU A 73 2.92 -0.07 -0.95
CA LEU A 73 2.13 -1.03 -0.17
C LEU A 73 2.79 -2.41 -0.18
N THR A 74 3.27 -2.86 -1.34
CA THR A 74 4.01 -4.10 -1.48
C THR A 74 5.32 -4.05 -0.68
N GLU A 75 6.08 -2.97 -0.77
CA GLU A 75 7.28 -2.76 0.07
C GLU A 75 6.97 -2.75 1.58
N LEU A 76 5.86 -2.13 1.99
CA LEU A 76 5.40 -2.14 3.38
C LEU A 76 5.12 -3.56 3.85
N LYS A 77 4.40 -4.37 3.06
CA LYS A 77 4.12 -5.79 3.37
C LYS A 77 5.41 -6.56 3.61
N TYR A 78 6.40 -6.44 2.72
CA TYR A 78 7.69 -7.10 2.89
C TYR A 78 8.44 -6.63 4.15
N ASN A 79 8.50 -5.33 4.39
CA ASN A 79 9.18 -4.79 5.56
C ASN A 79 8.54 -5.24 6.87
N LEU A 80 7.21 -5.35 6.92
CA LEU A 80 6.50 -5.86 8.10
C LEU A 80 6.82 -7.33 8.37
N ILE A 81 6.84 -8.15 7.32
CA ILE A 81 7.16 -9.58 7.44
C ILE A 81 8.61 -9.81 7.89
N LEU A 82 9.57 -9.07 7.30
CA LEU A 82 10.99 -9.31 7.55
C LEU A 82 11.46 -8.67 8.87
N ASN A 83 11.02 -7.46 9.18
CA ASN A 83 11.55 -6.70 10.31
C ASN A 83 10.64 -6.72 11.54
N TYR A 84 9.34 -7.01 11.37
CA TYR A 84 8.35 -6.99 12.43
C TYR A 84 7.46 -8.25 12.48
N PRO A 85 7.99 -9.48 12.30
CA PRO A 85 7.17 -10.70 12.25
C PRO A 85 6.42 -11.00 13.55
N TYR A 86 6.87 -10.45 14.66
CA TYR A 86 6.28 -10.62 15.99
C TYR A 86 5.15 -9.62 16.28
N ALA A 87 5.01 -8.57 15.47
CA ALA A 87 4.14 -7.46 15.79
C ALA A 87 2.67 -7.80 15.47
N HIS A 88 1.81 -7.44 16.41
CA HIS A 88 0.37 -7.63 16.28
C HIS A 88 -0.35 -6.32 16.59
N LEU A 89 -1.52 -6.18 15.99
CA LEU A 89 -2.47 -5.11 16.30
C LEU A 89 -3.83 -5.75 16.54
N GLN A 90 -4.33 -5.62 17.77
CA GLN A 90 -5.61 -6.22 18.19
C GLN A 90 -5.72 -7.72 17.87
N GLY A 91 -4.64 -8.46 18.13
CA GLY A 91 -4.59 -9.91 17.88
C GLY A 91 -4.44 -10.33 16.41
N LYS A 92 -4.33 -9.38 15.47
CA LYS A 92 -4.01 -9.65 14.06
C LYS A 92 -2.55 -9.38 13.80
N THR A 93 -1.92 -10.16 12.90
CA THR A 93 -0.56 -9.84 12.45
C THR A 93 -0.57 -8.51 11.69
N MET A 94 0.56 -7.81 11.66
CA MET A 94 0.66 -6.59 10.84
C MET A 94 0.39 -6.87 9.35
N SER A 95 0.75 -8.06 8.86
CA SER A 95 0.44 -8.51 7.50
C SER A 95 -1.07 -8.59 7.24
N ASP A 96 -1.84 -9.15 8.17
CA ASP A 96 -3.31 -9.22 8.06
C ASP A 96 -3.94 -7.81 8.04
N VAL A 97 -3.37 -6.89 8.82
CA VAL A 97 -3.82 -5.49 8.90
C VAL A 97 -3.61 -4.77 7.56
N VAL A 98 -2.49 -5.01 6.87
CA VAL A 98 -2.24 -4.38 5.57
C VAL A 98 -2.87 -5.12 4.39
N ALA A 99 -3.24 -6.39 4.55
CA ALA A 99 -3.83 -7.21 3.49
C ALA A 99 -5.21 -6.71 3.03
N VAL A 100 -5.92 -5.92 3.85
CA VAL A 100 -7.23 -5.34 3.51
C VAL A 100 -7.13 -4.09 2.62
N PHE A 101 -5.92 -3.55 2.41
CA PHE A 101 -5.72 -2.43 1.50
C PHE A 101 -5.84 -2.90 0.05
N PRO A 102 -6.51 -2.13 -0.81
CA PRO A 102 -6.78 -2.56 -2.17
C PRO A 102 -5.51 -2.66 -3.01
N THR A 103 -5.45 -3.71 -3.83
CA THR A 103 -4.39 -3.98 -4.82
C THR A 103 -5.00 -4.30 -6.19
N THR A 104 -6.23 -3.83 -6.44
CA THR A 104 -7.11 -4.31 -7.51
C THR A 104 -6.48 -4.18 -8.90
N TYR A 105 -5.73 -3.09 -9.12
CA TYR A 105 -5.15 -2.76 -10.43
C TYR A 105 -3.62 -2.67 -10.40
N GLU A 106 -2.96 -3.32 -9.44
CA GLU A 106 -1.50 -3.24 -9.27
C GLU A 106 -0.76 -3.63 -10.55
N ARG A 107 -1.15 -4.75 -11.17
CA ARG A 107 -0.51 -5.25 -12.39
C ARG A 107 -0.68 -4.27 -13.55
N GLU A 108 -1.88 -3.75 -13.74
CA GLU A 108 -2.19 -2.81 -14.81
C GLU A 108 -1.41 -1.50 -14.66
N LEU A 109 -1.18 -1.04 -13.42
CA LEU A 109 -0.41 0.19 -13.16
C LEU A 109 1.10 -0.03 -13.25
N LYS A 110 1.59 -1.21 -12.89
CA LYS A 110 2.97 -1.61 -13.20
C LYS A 110 3.20 -1.59 -14.71
N GLN A 111 2.34 -2.27 -15.47
CA GLN A 111 2.45 -2.30 -16.94
C GLN A 111 2.39 -0.89 -17.54
N TRP A 112 1.46 -0.04 -17.08
CA TRP A 112 1.39 1.36 -17.53
C TRP A 112 2.71 2.12 -17.28
N TRP A 113 3.35 1.91 -16.14
CA TRP A 113 4.63 2.55 -15.81
C TRP A 113 5.76 2.06 -16.72
N GLU A 114 5.83 0.76 -16.96
CA GLU A 114 6.83 0.15 -17.85
C GLU A 114 6.66 0.65 -19.29
N GLU A 115 5.43 0.68 -19.81
CA GLU A 115 5.12 1.21 -21.14
C GLU A 115 5.48 2.70 -21.25
N LYS A 116 5.28 3.47 -20.17
CA LYS A 116 5.55 4.90 -20.16
C LYS A 116 7.04 5.25 -20.06
N THR A 117 7.81 4.47 -19.32
CA THR A 117 9.22 4.80 -19.02
C THR A 117 10.23 3.96 -19.80
N GLY A 118 9.80 2.80 -20.32
CA GLY A 118 10.68 1.79 -20.90
C GLY A 118 11.54 1.05 -19.86
N LEU A 119 11.25 1.23 -18.56
CA LEU A 119 11.93 0.55 -17.46
C LEU A 119 11.09 -0.62 -16.99
N GLU A 120 11.70 -1.78 -16.79
CA GLU A 120 11.05 -2.96 -16.19
C GLU A 120 10.97 -2.78 -14.67
N VAL A 121 9.79 -3.05 -14.11
CA VAL A 121 9.57 -3.03 -12.67
C VAL A 121 10.03 -4.39 -12.11
N GLU A 122 11.26 -4.45 -11.64
CA GLU A 122 11.77 -5.65 -10.97
C GLU A 122 10.98 -5.92 -9.69
N GLU A 123 10.23 -7.03 -9.64
CA GLU A 123 9.51 -7.45 -8.43
C GLU A 123 10.44 -7.89 -7.29
N THR A 124 11.74 -8.06 -7.57
CA THR A 124 12.66 -8.71 -6.64
C THR A 124 14.06 -8.08 -6.63
N LYS A 125 14.25 -7.02 -5.85
CA LYS A 125 15.57 -6.79 -5.23
C LYS A 125 15.61 -7.41 -3.84
N GLN A 126 15.92 -8.71 -3.84
CA GLN A 126 16.46 -9.51 -2.73
C GLN A 126 15.79 -9.36 -1.35
N THR A 127 15.06 -10.39 -0.89
CA THR A 127 15.26 -11.06 0.42
C THR A 127 14.22 -12.19 0.54
N ILE A 128 14.68 -13.45 0.37
CA ILE A 128 13.98 -14.72 0.67
C ILE A 128 12.60 -14.88 -0.01
N ALA A 129 12.52 -15.77 -1.00
CA ALA A 129 11.25 -16.21 -1.58
C ALA A 129 10.35 -16.84 -0.49
N ILE A 130 9.43 -16.04 0.06
CA ILE A 130 8.35 -16.54 0.90
C ILE A 130 7.22 -16.92 -0.06
N LYS A 131 7.00 -18.23 -0.21
CA LYS A 131 6.00 -18.85 -1.10
C LYS A 131 4.56 -18.35 -0.90
N GLU A 132 4.28 -17.63 0.19
CA GLU A 132 2.95 -17.11 0.53
C GLU A 132 2.63 -15.75 -0.12
N LEU A 133 3.57 -15.16 -0.87
CA LEU A 133 3.42 -13.83 -1.50
C LEU A 133 3.38 -13.87 -3.03
N GLU A 134 3.36 -15.05 -3.65
CA GLU A 134 3.14 -15.19 -5.09
C GLU A 134 1.63 -15.03 -5.37
N TYR A 135 1.24 -13.97 -6.08
CA TYR A 135 -0.13 -13.72 -6.55
C TYR A 135 -0.32 -14.18 -7.99
#